data_AF-A0A813D3W6-F1
#
_entry.id   AF-A0A813D3W6-F1
#
_cell.length_a   1.000
_cell.length_b   1.000
_cell.length_c   1.000
_cell.angle_alpha   90.00
_cell.angle_beta   90.00
_cell.angle_gamma   90.00
#
_symmetry.space_group_name_H-M   'P 1'
#
loop_
_entity.id
_entity.type
_entity.pdbx_description
1 polymer ?
#
loop_
_entity_poly.entity_id
_entity_poly.type
_entity_poly.pdbx_seq_one_letter_code
_entity_poly.pdbx_strand_id
1 'polypeptide(L)'
;MSAVLASKKEWNACLAKSGGAAGKCEKYEKELRSVSKAVGVDACVDETINLMKCTSGKSRANGCASVFLAMRECNRAGGKQLMAEGDGFAVAPGNMGLFVSAASSLAQSAAPVRSLEGMTTFGEEYAKNLGITPGQVRF
;
A
#
# COMPACT_ATOMS: atom_id res chain seq x y z
N MET A 1 7.94 -18.68 16.42
CA MET A 1 8.57 -17.57 15.67
C MET A 1 9.87 -17.97 14.96
N SER A 2 10.82 -18.68 15.59
CA SER A 2 12.08 -19.10 14.94
C SER A 2 11.88 -19.92 13.65
N ALA A 3 10.94 -20.87 13.67
CA ALA A 3 10.60 -21.70 12.50
C ALA A 3 10.08 -20.87 11.31
N VAL A 4 9.21 -19.88 11.56
CA VAL A 4 8.71 -18.96 10.52
C VAL A 4 9.85 -18.15 9.90
N LEU A 5 10.77 -17.64 10.73
CA LEU A 5 11.94 -16.88 10.24
C LEU A 5 12.88 -17.75 9.40
N ALA A 6 13.10 -19.00 9.80
CA ALA A 6 13.92 -19.95 9.06
C ALA A 6 13.30 -20.28 7.69
N SER A 7 12.03 -20.72 7.66
CA SER A 7 11.34 -21.02 6.40
C SER A 7 11.21 -19.77 5.50
N LYS A 8 10.99 -18.58 6.08
CA LYS A 8 10.96 -17.31 5.31
C LYS A 8 12.32 -16.99 4.70
N LYS A 9 13.42 -17.25 5.41
CA LYS A 9 14.78 -17.08 4.88
C LYS A 9 15.05 -18.00 3.70
N GLU A 10 14.67 -19.27 3.78
CA GLU A 10 14.84 -20.24 2.69
C GLU A 10 14.02 -19.86 1.46
N TRP A 11 12.76 -19.47 1.67
CA TRP A 11 11.90 -18.99 0.60
C TRP A 11 12.48 -17.74 -0.08
N ASN A 12 12.92 -16.75 0.70
CA ASN A 12 13.57 -15.55 0.18
C ASN A 12 14.86 -15.86 -0.60
N ALA A 13 15.67 -16.80 -0.12
CA ALA A 13 16.88 -17.25 -0.81
C ALA A 13 16.55 -17.89 -2.17
N CYS A 14 15.50 -18.71 -2.22
CA CYS A 14 15.01 -19.27 -3.48
C CYS A 14 14.54 -18.17 -4.45
N LEU A 15 13.74 -17.22 -3.96
CA LEU A 15 13.24 -16.09 -4.76
C LEU A 15 14.36 -15.24 -5.33
N ALA A 16 15.38 -14.94 -4.52
CA ALA A 16 16.56 -14.21 -4.97
C ALA A 16 17.31 -14.96 -6.07
N LYS A 17 17.49 -16.28 -5.91
CA LYS A 17 18.15 -17.14 -6.91
C LYS A 17 17.33 -17.29 -8.20
N SER A 18 16.00 -17.27 -8.11
CA SER A 18 15.09 -17.46 -9.24
C SER A 18 14.78 -16.17 -10.00
N GLY A 19 15.30 -15.03 -9.55
CA GLY A 19 14.99 -13.72 -10.12
C GLY A 19 13.55 -13.27 -9.85
N GLY A 20 12.96 -13.69 -8.72
CA GLY A 20 11.57 -13.38 -8.36
C GLY A 20 10.53 -14.29 -9.02
N ALA A 21 10.94 -15.39 -9.65
CA ALA A 21 10.02 -16.36 -10.23
C ALA A 21 9.41 -17.27 -9.12
N ALA A 22 8.34 -16.79 -8.47
CA ALA A 22 7.70 -17.46 -7.34
C ALA A 22 7.31 -18.93 -7.61
N GLY A 23 6.87 -19.26 -8.83
CA GLY A 23 6.53 -20.64 -9.21
C GLY A 23 7.69 -21.63 -9.10
N LYS A 24 8.95 -21.17 -9.14
CA LYS A 24 10.14 -22.02 -8.93
C LYS A 24 10.42 -22.30 -7.44
N CYS A 25 9.69 -21.64 -6.53
CA CYS A 25 9.87 -21.70 -5.08
C CYS A 25 8.65 -22.29 -4.35
N GLU A 26 7.73 -22.93 -5.07
CA GLU A 26 6.45 -23.43 -4.53
C GLU A 26 6.61 -24.37 -3.32
N LYS A 27 7.67 -25.20 -3.31
CA LYS A 27 7.98 -26.06 -2.17
C LYS A 27 8.18 -25.25 -0.88
N TYR A 28 9.07 -24.26 -0.92
CA TYR A 28 9.39 -23.41 0.23
C TYR A 28 8.20 -22.49 0.60
N GLU A 29 7.42 -22.08 -0.40
CA GLU A 29 6.19 -21.31 -0.16
C GLU A 29 5.17 -22.12 0.64
N LYS A 30 4.88 -23.37 0.24
CA LYS A 30 3.95 -24.26 0.95
C LYS A 30 4.39 -24.52 2.39
N GLU A 31 5.69 -24.72 2.60
CA GLU A 31 6.25 -24.89 3.93
C GLU A 31 6.07 -23.62 4.78
N LEU A 32 6.44 -22.45 4.24
CA LEU A 32 6.27 -21.18 4.92
C LEU A 32 4.81 -20.93 5.30
N ARG A 33 3.87 -21.17 4.39
CA ARG A 33 2.43 -21.04 4.67
C ARG A 33 1.98 -21.98 5.78
N SER A 34 2.45 -23.22 5.78
CA SER A 34 2.13 -24.22 6.80
C SER A 34 2.62 -23.78 8.19
N VAL A 35 3.91 -23.43 8.32
CA VAL A 35 4.48 -23.03 9.61
C VAL A 35 3.90 -21.72 10.13
N SER A 36 3.59 -20.78 9.23
CA SER A 36 3.01 -19.48 9.58
C SER A 36 1.59 -19.63 10.08
N LYS A 37 0.78 -20.45 9.40
CA LYS A 37 -0.59 -20.81 9.82
C LYS A 37 -0.60 -21.51 11.17
N ALA A 38 0.33 -22.44 11.42
CA ALA A 38 0.41 -23.18 12.67
C ALA A 38 0.64 -22.28 13.91
N VAL A 39 1.24 -21.10 13.73
CA VAL A 39 1.51 -20.16 14.82
C VAL A 39 0.70 -18.85 14.72
N GLY A 40 -0.24 -18.77 13.78
CA GLY A 40 -1.11 -17.60 13.59
C GLY A 40 -0.37 -16.32 13.17
N VAL A 41 0.78 -16.44 12.52
CA VAL A 41 1.58 -15.29 12.04
C VAL A 41 1.37 -15.12 10.54
N ASP A 42 1.19 -13.89 10.08
CA ASP A 42 1.22 -13.58 8.65
C ASP A 42 2.66 -13.43 8.18
N ALA A 43 3.07 -14.23 7.19
CA ALA A 43 4.42 -14.17 6.61
C ALA A 43 4.51 -13.24 5.39
N CYS A 44 3.40 -12.61 4.98
CA CYS A 44 3.30 -11.71 3.82
C CYS A 44 3.61 -12.40 2.50
N VAL A 45 3.21 -13.67 2.37
CA VAL A 45 3.51 -14.47 1.18
C VAL A 45 2.79 -13.90 -0.04
N ASP A 46 1.50 -13.61 0.11
CA ASP A 46 0.66 -13.10 -0.98
C ASP A 46 1.08 -11.69 -1.39
N GLU A 47 1.33 -10.79 -0.43
CA GLU A 47 1.84 -9.45 -0.71
C GLU A 47 3.19 -9.46 -1.43
N THR A 48 4.10 -10.36 -1.03
CA THR A 48 5.40 -10.53 -1.70
C THR A 48 5.24 -11.00 -3.15
N ILE A 49 4.41 -12.02 -3.39
CA ILE A 49 4.15 -12.55 -4.73
C ILE A 49 3.49 -11.49 -5.61
N ASN A 50 2.51 -10.77 -5.08
CA ASN A 50 1.81 -9.71 -5.80
C ASN A 50 2.74 -8.54 -6.14
N LEU A 51 3.63 -8.17 -5.22
CA LEU A 51 4.65 -7.16 -5.47
C LEU A 51 5.61 -7.58 -6.59
N MET A 52 6.12 -8.82 -6.56
CA MET A 52 6.97 -9.34 -7.64
C MET A 52 6.23 -9.36 -8.98
N LYS A 53 5.03 -9.93 -9.03
CA LYS A 53 4.20 -9.96 -10.25
C LYS A 53 3.95 -8.57 -10.81
N CYS A 54 3.68 -7.59 -9.96
CA CYS A 54 3.45 -6.21 -10.40
C CYS A 54 4.72 -5.59 -10.99
N THR A 55 5.83 -5.68 -10.26
CA THR A 55 7.10 -5.03 -10.63
C THR A 55 7.78 -5.69 -11.84
N SER A 56 7.61 -6.99 -12.04
CA SER A 56 8.19 -7.72 -13.18
C SER A 56 7.25 -7.85 -14.38
N GLY A 57 5.96 -7.60 -14.21
CA GLY A 57 4.93 -7.81 -15.22
C GLY A 57 4.62 -6.60 -16.11
N LYS A 58 3.59 -6.76 -16.95
CA LYS A 58 3.02 -5.69 -17.79
C LYS A 58 2.25 -4.64 -16.97
N SER A 59 1.75 -5.03 -15.79
CA SER A 59 1.00 -4.16 -14.87
C SER A 59 1.84 -3.04 -14.25
N ARG A 60 3.18 -3.13 -14.32
CA ARG A 60 4.10 -2.06 -13.91
C ARG A 60 3.78 -0.70 -14.54
N ALA A 61 3.23 -0.68 -15.77
CA ALA A 61 2.82 0.55 -16.43
C ALA A 61 1.73 1.32 -15.67
N ASN A 62 0.90 0.63 -14.88
CA ASN A 62 -0.15 1.23 -14.05
C ASN A 62 0.37 1.63 -12.65
N GLY A 63 1.65 1.41 -12.37
CA GLY A 63 2.23 1.57 -11.04
C GLY A 63 1.92 0.40 -10.10
N CYS A 64 2.73 0.26 -9.06
CA CYS A 64 2.64 -0.82 -8.07
C CYS A 64 2.40 -0.29 -6.65
N ALA A 65 1.96 0.97 -6.51
CA ALA A 65 1.87 1.64 -5.21
C ALA A 65 1.02 0.87 -4.19
N SER A 66 -0.13 0.33 -4.61
CA SER A 66 -1.02 -0.45 -3.74
C SER A 66 -0.36 -1.72 -3.22
N VAL A 67 0.34 -2.47 -4.07
CA VAL A 67 1.04 -3.71 -3.65
C VAL A 67 2.29 -3.40 -2.81
N PHE A 68 2.97 -2.28 -3.06
CA PHE A 68 4.05 -1.80 -2.20
C PHE A 68 3.54 -1.48 -0.79
N LEU A 69 2.43 -0.74 -0.68
CA LEU A 69 1.87 -0.40 0.62
C LEU A 69 1.33 -1.66 1.33
N ALA A 70 0.66 -2.56 0.62
CA ALA A 70 0.20 -3.83 1.18
C ALA A 70 1.37 -4.63 1.79
N MET A 71 2.48 -4.77 1.07
CA MET A 71 3.67 -5.48 1.57
C MET A 71 4.30 -4.77 2.78
N ARG A 72 4.40 -3.44 2.73
CA ARG A 72 4.92 -2.61 3.82
C ARG A 72 4.09 -2.79 5.10
N GLU A 73 2.77 -2.70 4.98
CA GLU A 73 1.86 -2.82 6.12
C GLU A 73 1.82 -4.25 6.67
N CYS A 74 1.89 -5.27 5.80
CA CYS A 74 1.98 -6.65 6.27
C CYS A 74 3.25 -6.92 7.07
N ASN A 75 4.40 -6.41 6.62
CA ASN A 75 5.69 -6.70 7.26
C ASN A 75 5.93 -5.87 8.55
N ARG A 76 4.91 -5.15 9.04
CA ARG A 76 5.01 -4.30 10.22
C ARG A 76 4.83 -5.12 11.49
N ALA A 77 5.78 -5.01 12.42
CA ALA A 77 5.80 -5.83 13.64
C ALA A 77 4.55 -5.66 14.54
N GLY A 78 3.96 -4.47 14.57
CA GLY A 78 2.72 -4.17 15.30
C GLY A 78 1.44 -4.44 14.51
N GLY A 79 1.53 -5.09 13.36
CA GLY A 79 0.41 -5.26 12.42
C GLY A 79 0.17 -4.05 11.52
N LYS A 80 -0.80 -4.22 10.61
CA LYS A 80 -1.19 -3.21 9.61
C LYS A 80 -1.75 -1.98 10.32
N GLN A 81 -1.24 -0.80 9.99
CA GLN A 81 -1.77 0.48 10.47
C GLN A 81 -2.63 1.18 9.43
N LEU A 82 -2.38 0.91 8.15
CA LEU A 82 -3.21 1.34 7.04
C LEU A 82 -3.81 0.12 6.35
N MET A 83 -5.08 0.20 5.98
CA MET A 83 -5.81 -0.86 5.27
C MET A 83 -6.47 -0.25 4.03
N ALA A 84 -6.54 -1.01 2.93
CA ALA A 84 -7.26 -0.55 1.75
C ALA A 84 -8.76 -0.39 2.07
N GLU A 85 -9.34 0.73 1.67
CA GLU A 85 -10.77 1.04 1.82
C GLU A 85 -11.24 1.84 0.61
N GLY A 86 -12.09 1.24 -0.23
CA GLY A 86 -12.50 1.82 -1.50
C GLY A 86 -11.29 2.12 -2.40
N ASP A 87 -11.23 3.36 -2.90
CA ASP A 87 -10.14 3.86 -3.75
C ASP A 87 -8.95 4.44 -2.95
N GLY A 88 -8.97 4.35 -1.62
CA GLY A 88 -7.91 4.84 -0.74
C GLY A 88 -7.64 3.90 0.43
N PHE A 89 -7.34 4.47 1.59
CA PHE A 89 -6.91 3.77 2.79
C PHE A 89 -7.64 4.26 4.03
N ALA A 90 -7.87 3.34 4.96
CA ALA A 90 -8.33 3.60 6.31
C ALA A 90 -7.19 3.40 7.31
N VAL A 91 -7.25 4.09 8.44
CA VAL A 91 -6.44 3.73 9.61
C VAL A 91 -7.03 2.50 10.27
N ALA A 92 -6.20 1.49 10.53
CA ALA A 92 -6.63 0.26 11.17
C ALA A 92 -7.15 0.51 12.60
N PRO A 93 -8.19 -0.24 13.05
CA PRO A 93 -8.70 -0.13 14.41
C PRO A 93 -7.59 -0.22 15.47
N GLY A 94 -7.67 0.61 16.50
CA GLY A 94 -6.66 0.66 17.57
C GLY A 94 -5.41 1.48 17.25
N ASN A 95 -5.20 1.90 16.00
CA ASN A 95 -4.04 2.71 15.61
C ASN A 95 -4.35 4.21 15.47
N MET A 96 -5.60 4.64 15.66
CA MET A 96 -6.03 6.04 15.49
C MET A 96 -5.19 7.03 16.30
N GLY A 97 -4.76 6.67 17.52
CA GLY A 97 -3.91 7.53 18.36
C GLY A 97 -2.50 7.77 17.82
N LEU A 98 -2.08 7.05 16.78
CA LEU A 98 -0.80 7.25 16.10
C LEU A 98 -0.87 8.30 14.98
N PHE A 99 -2.08 8.75 14.64
CA PHE A 99 -2.33 9.66 13.54
C PHE A 99 -3.05 10.92 14.01
N VAL A 100 -2.82 12.02 13.31
CA VAL A 100 -3.64 13.23 13.49
C VAL A 100 -5.07 12.95 13.07
N SER A 101 -6.05 13.66 13.65
CA SER A 101 -7.47 13.45 13.39
C SER A 101 -7.86 13.53 11.90
N ALA A 102 -7.16 14.35 11.12
CA ALA A 102 -7.36 14.48 9.67
C ALA A 102 -6.78 13.33 8.83
N ALA A 103 -6.03 12.41 9.41
CA ALA A 103 -5.34 11.36 8.67
C ALA A 103 -6.31 10.39 7.98
N SER A 104 -7.43 10.05 8.62
CA SER A 104 -8.43 9.15 8.03
C SER A 104 -9.02 9.74 6.74
N SER A 105 -9.30 11.04 6.72
CA SER A 105 -9.77 11.73 5.50
C SER A 105 -8.69 11.85 4.42
N LEU A 106 -7.42 12.02 4.81
CA LEU A 106 -6.30 12.11 3.84
C LEU A 106 -5.96 10.75 3.22
N ALA A 107 -6.11 9.67 3.99
CA ALA A 107 -5.80 8.33 3.54
C ALA A 107 -6.77 7.83 2.46
N GLN A 108 -8.01 8.34 2.42
CA GLN A 108 -9.06 7.96 1.47
C GLN A 108 -9.05 8.74 0.14
N SER A 109 -8.18 9.74 -0.05
CA SER A 109 -8.28 10.63 -1.22
C SER A 109 -7.81 9.97 -2.52
N ALA A 110 -8.65 9.97 -3.55
CA ALA A 110 -8.25 9.68 -4.92
C ALA A 110 -7.66 10.93 -5.59
N ALA A 111 -6.78 10.73 -6.58
CA ALA A 111 -6.27 11.84 -7.37
C ALA A 111 -7.41 12.52 -8.16
N PRO A 112 -7.52 13.86 -8.13
CA PRO A 112 -8.57 14.55 -8.87
C PRO A 112 -8.35 14.43 -10.38
N VAL A 113 -9.44 14.35 -11.13
CA VAL A 113 -9.41 14.41 -12.60
C VAL A 113 -9.27 15.87 -13.03
N ARG A 114 -8.37 16.16 -13.97
CA ARG A 114 -8.20 17.51 -14.51
C ARG A 114 -9.50 17.97 -15.18
N SER A 115 -10.07 19.07 -14.69
CA SER A 115 -11.20 19.75 -15.32
C SER A 115 -11.04 21.27 -15.19
N LEU A 116 -11.47 22.02 -16.21
CA LEU A 116 -11.44 23.49 -16.17
C LEU A 116 -12.29 24.03 -15.00
N GLU A 117 -13.47 23.45 -14.81
CA GLU A 117 -14.38 23.78 -13.71
C GLU A 117 -13.73 23.57 -12.34
N GLY A 118 -13.07 22.43 -12.12
CA GLY A 118 -12.39 22.13 -10.87
C GLY A 118 -11.22 23.07 -10.59
N MET A 119 -10.45 23.43 -11.63
CA MET A 119 -9.37 24.40 -11.51
C MET A 119 -9.88 25.82 -11.21
N THR A 120 -10.97 26.24 -11.87
CA THR A 120 -11.58 27.57 -11.68
C THR A 120 -12.16 27.68 -10.27
N THR A 121 -12.96 26.68 -9.85
CA THR A 121 -13.61 26.64 -8.54
C THR A 121 -12.57 26.69 -7.42
N PHE A 122 -11.52 25.86 -7.51
CA PHE A 122 -10.43 25.86 -6.54
C PHE A 122 -9.71 27.22 -6.49
N GLY A 123 -9.43 27.82 -7.66
CA GLY A 123 -8.78 29.13 -7.76
C GLY A 123 -9.60 30.24 -7.10
N GLU A 124 -10.90 30.28 -7.37
CA GLU A 124 -11.84 31.27 -6.79
C GLU A 124 -11.97 31.10 -5.27
N GLU A 125 -12.13 29.87 -4.77
CA GLU A 125 -12.19 29.58 -3.33
C GLU A 125 -10.88 29.94 -2.62
N TYR A 126 -9.74 29.60 -3.23
CA TYR A 126 -8.43 29.91 -2.68
C TYR A 126 -8.18 31.43 -2.65
N ALA A 127 -8.53 32.16 -3.71
CA ALA A 127 -8.45 33.61 -3.75
C ALA A 127 -9.32 34.27 -2.66
N LYS A 128 -10.56 33.78 -2.50
CA LYS A 128 -11.46 34.25 -1.43
C LYS A 128 -10.87 34.04 -0.04
N ASN A 129 -10.26 32.87 0.22
CA ASN A 129 -9.61 32.57 1.49
C ASN A 129 -8.40 33.46 1.78
N LEU A 130 -7.77 34.00 0.74
CA LEU A 130 -6.69 34.98 0.84
C LEU A 130 -7.17 36.44 0.90
N GLY A 131 -8.49 36.68 0.87
CA GLY A 131 -9.06 38.03 0.86
C GLY A 131 -8.92 38.77 -0.47
N ILE A 132 -8.65 38.05 -1.56
CA ILE A 132 -8.54 38.62 -2.90
C ILE A 132 -9.96 38.79 -3.48
N THR A 133 -10.26 39.98 -3.97
CA THR A 133 -11.61 40.30 -4.47
C THR A 133 -11.83 39.80 -5.91
N PRO A 134 -13.09 39.49 -6.30
CA PRO A 134 -13.41 39.09 -7.68
C PRO A 134 -12.85 40.07 -8.72
N GLY A 135 -12.16 39.56 -9.74
CA GLY A 135 -11.56 40.36 -10.82
C GLY A 135 -10.08 40.74 -10.64
N GLN A 136 -9.46 40.47 -9.48
CA GLN A 136 -8.02 40.68 -9.27
C GLN A 136 -7.14 39.54 -9.80
N VAL A 137 -7.73 38.39 -10.12
CA VAL A 137 -7.06 37.21 -10.67
C VAL A 137 -7.93 36.64 -11.80
N ARG A 138 -7.31 36.21 -12.89
CA ARG A 138 -7.97 35.47 -13.98
C ARG A 138 -7.50 34.01 -13.90
N PHE A 139 -8.46 33.10 -13.76
CA PHE A 139 -8.25 31.65 -13.73
C PHE A 139 -8.56 31.04 -15.10
#